data_AF-A0A2M7CNB1-F1
#
_entry.id   AF-A0A2M7CNB1-F1
#
_cell.length_a   1.000
_cell.length_b   1.000
_cell.length_c   1.000
_cell.angle_alpha   90.00
_cell.angle_beta   90.00
_cell.angle_gamma   90.00
#
_symmetry.space_group_name_H-M   'P 1'
#
loop_
_entity.id
_entity.type
_entity.pdbx_description
1 polymer ?
#
loop_
_entity_poly.entity_id
_entity_poly.type
_entity_poly.pdbx_seq_one_letter_code
_entity_poly.pdbx_strand_id
1 'polypeptide(L)'
;MRTIRRLYFYAVAFITIEVVLWGLIGLLRSILSTQISAGADALARALSLTLVGVPIFALHWTWAQRASASDEEEHTASLRAIFLYGILLATLIPVTQNALALLDRTLISSAALDPYRAVFGGSQTWADNLIAILMNALAAAYFIRVLRRDWATLSDTENFADVRRLYRYLWLLYSLLMVIFGAQQILRFLLYIPADTLGQNSRDLFLNGLSLLLVGAPIWYFSWKTCQDALLQKDERDSLLRLGVLYLLALAGVATVLSTSGSVTDIFLRWALGEFMTASEFVSRVGGAISIALPLGIVWAYYG
;
A
#
# COMPACT_ATOMS: atom_id res chain seq x y z
N MET A 1 -10.93 23.11 -24.92
CA MET A 1 -11.93 22.02 -24.97
C MET A 1 -11.31 20.61 -24.97
N ARG A 2 -10.14 20.37 -25.59
CA ARG A 2 -9.51 19.03 -25.66
C ARG A 2 -9.13 18.45 -24.28
N THR A 3 -8.56 19.24 -23.38
CA THR A 3 -8.14 18.78 -22.04
C THR A 3 -9.33 18.34 -21.17
N ILE A 4 -10.44 19.08 -21.18
CA ILE A 4 -11.65 18.72 -20.41
C ILE A 4 -12.23 17.40 -20.93
N ARG A 5 -12.29 17.21 -22.25
CA ARG A 5 -12.72 15.96 -22.87
C ARG A 5 -11.80 14.80 -22.45
N ARG A 6 -10.48 14.98 -22.54
CA ARG A 6 -9.48 13.98 -22.13
C ARG A 6 -9.66 13.58 -20.66
N LEU A 7 -9.78 14.57 -19.77
CA LEU A 7 -10.02 14.35 -18.35
C LEU A 7 -11.30 13.54 -18.11
N TYR A 8 -12.41 13.91 -18.78
CA TYR A 8 -13.67 13.18 -18.68
C TYR A 8 -13.52 11.71 -19.07
N PHE A 9 -12.94 11.41 -20.25
CA PHE A 9 -12.81 10.03 -20.71
C PHE A 9 -11.93 9.18 -19.79
N TYR A 10 -10.79 9.72 -19.32
CA TYR A 10 -9.93 8.99 -18.39
C TYR A 10 -10.55 8.83 -17.01
N ALA A 11 -11.22 9.87 -16.47
CA ALA A 11 -11.89 9.79 -15.18
C ALA A 11 -13.03 8.77 -15.19
N VAL A 12 -13.88 8.80 -16.22
CA VAL A 12 -14.99 7.84 -16.37
C VAL A 12 -14.44 6.42 -16.57
N ALA A 13 -13.43 6.24 -17.43
CA ALA A 13 -12.79 4.94 -17.61
C ALA A 13 -12.20 4.42 -16.29
N PHE A 14 -11.57 5.28 -15.49
CA PHE A 14 -10.95 4.91 -14.21
C PHE A 14 -11.99 4.47 -13.19
N ILE A 15 -13.05 5.26 -13.01
CA ILE A 15 -14.12 4.93 -12.06
C ILE A 15 -14.83 3.64 -12.49
N THR A 16 -15.08 3.49 -13.80
CA THR A 16 -15.85 2.34 -14.30
C THR A 16 -15.06 1.05 -14.29
N ILE A 17 -13.73 1.05 -14.49
CA ILE A 17 -12.93 -0.16 -14.30
C ILE A 17 -12.90 -0.61 -12.84
N GLU A 18 -12.83 0.33 -11.89
CA GLU A 18 -12.94 0.01 -10.46
C GLU A 18 -14.31 -0.61 -10.17
N VAL A 19 -15.40 0.01 -10.63
CA VAL A 19 -16.76 -0.55 -10.48
C VAL A 19 -16.85 -1.97 -11.05
N VAL A 20 -16.26 -2.22 -12.22
CA VAL A 20 -16.22 -3.55 -12.83
C VAL A 20 -15.41 -4.53 -11.98
N LEU A 21 -14.23 -4.13 -11.48
CA LEU A 21 -13.41 -5.00 -10.63
C LEU A 21 -14.13 -5.40 -9.35
N TRP A 22 -14.75 -4.44 -8.66
CA TRP A 22 -15.56 -4.73 -7.47
C TRP A 22 -16.75 -5.63 -7.79
N GLY A 23 -17.43 -5.41 -8.92
CA GLY A 23 -18.51 -6.25 -9.43
C GLY A 23 -18.04 -7.69 -9.68
N LEU A 24 -16.97 -7.88 -10.45
CA LEU A 24 -16.45 -9.20 -10.80
C LEU A 24 -15.89 -9.96 -9.58
N ILE A 25 -15.21 -9.27 -8.66
CA ILE A 25 -14.75 -9.86 -7.39
C ILE A 25 -15.95 -10.33 -6.57
N GLY A 26 -16.98 -9.48 -6.44
CA GLY A 26 -18.22 -9.82 -5.73
C GLY A 26 -18.95 -11.01 -6.36
N LEU A 27 -19.03 -11.07 -7.70
CA LEU A 27 -19.64 -12.18 -8.42
C LEU A 27 -18.91 -13.49 -8.14
N LEU A 28 -17.58 -13.51 -8.27
CA LEU A 28 -16.78 -14.70 -8.03
C LEU A 28 -16.87 -15.16 -6.57
N ARG A 29 -16.84 -14.22 -5.61
CA ARG A 29 -17.05 -14.55 -4.18
C ARG A 29 -18.43 -15.13 -3.94
N SER A 30 -19.47 -14.58 -4.56
CA SER A 30 -20.85 -15.10 -4.42
C SER A 30 -21.02 -16.48 -5.04
N ILE A 31 -20.41 -16.75 -6.20
CA ILE A 31 -20.49 -18.04 -6.89
C ILE A 31 -19.74 -19.13 -6.11
N LEU A 32 -18.62 -18.78 -5.49
CA LEU A 32 -17.77 -19.72 -4.74
C LEU A 32 -18.12 -19.79 -3.24
N SER A 33 -19.06 -18.96 -2.77
CA SER A 33 -19.52 -18.96 -1.38
C SER A 33 -20.25 -20.26 -1.06
N THR A 34 -19.91 -20.87 0.07
CA THR A 34 -20.64 -22.01 0.64
C THR A 34 -21.79 -21.58 1.57
N GLN A 35 -21.93 -20.27 1.84
CA GLN A 35 -22.98 -19.71 2.69
C GLN A 35 -24.13 -19.14 1.85
N ILE A 36 -25.34 -19.67 2.07
CA ILE A 36 -26.55 -19.40 1.27
C ILE A 36 -27.23 -18.06 1.67
N SER A 37 -26.99 -17.56 2.88
CA SER A 37 -27.84 -16.54 3.53
C SER A 37 -27.69 -15.10 3.03
N ALA A 38 -26.65 -14.76 2.27
CA ALA A 38 -26.45 -13.41 1.71
C ALA A 38 -26.66 -13.34 0.18
N GLY A 39 -27.13 -14.44 -0.44
CA GLY A 39 -26.91 -14.73 -1.86
C GLY A 39 -27.54 -13.75 -2.85
N ALA A 40 -28.83 -13.41 -2.70
CA ALA A 40 -29.56 -12.67 -3.74
C ALA A 40 -29.12 -11.20 -3.85
N ASP A 41 -29.04 -10.47 -2.74
CA ASP A 41 -28.69 -9.04 -2.74
C ASP A 41 -27.23 -8.80 -3.14
N ALA A 42 -26.32 -9.62 -2.60
CA ALA A 42 -24.90 -9.53 -2.95
C ALA A 42 -24.67 -9.85 -4.43
N LEU A 43 -25.32 -10.90 -4.94
CA LEU A 43 -25.25 -11.27 -6.35
C LEU A 43 -25.88 -10.21 -7.24
N ALA A 44 -27.05 -9.68 -6.90
CA ALA A 44 -27.73 -8.63 -7.66
C ALA A 44 -26.88 -7.35 -7.74
N ARG A 45 -26.27 -6.94 -6.63
CA ARG A 45 -25.34 -5.81 -6.60
C ARG A 45 -24.12 -6.06 -7.49
N ALA A 46 -23.50 -7.23 -7.37
CA ALA A 46 -22.32 -7.59 -8.15
C ALA A 46 -22.63 -7.70 -9.67
N LEU A 47 -23.80 -8.24 -10.02
CA LEU A 47 -24.33 -8.28 -11.39
C LEU A 47 -24.60 -6.87 -11.91
N SER A 48 -25.25 -6.01 -11.12
CA SER A 48 -25.55 -4.63 -11.50
C SER A 48 -24.28 -3.84 -11.80
N LEU A 49 -23.28 -3.90 -10.92
CA LEU A 49 -21.98 -3.24 -11.12
C LEU A 49 -21.29 -3.73 -12.40
N THR A 50 -21.35 -5.05 -12.67
CA THR A 50 -20.70 -5.64 -13.84
C THR A 50 -21.44 -5.30 -15.14
N LEU A 51 -22.76 -5.50 -15.18
CA LEU A 51 -23.59 -5.29 -16.38
C LEU A 51 -23.61 -3.83 -16.82
N VAL A 52 -23.58 -2.88 -15.88
CA VAL A 52 -23.53 -1.45 -16.17
C VAL A 52 -22.08 -0.99 -16.40
N GLY A 53 -21.15 -1.43 -15.56
CA GLY A 53 -19.77 -0.98 -15.60
C GLY A 53 -19.01 -1.42 -16.86
N VAL A 54 -19.19 -2.68 -17.31
CA VAL A 54 -18.42 -3.24 -18.43
C VAL A 54 -18.67 -2.48 -19.73
N PRO A 55 -19.92 -2.22 -20.16
CA PRO A 55 -20.17 -1.45 -21.39
C PRO A 55 -19.60 -0.03 -21.31
N ILE A 56 -19.78 0.66 -20.17
CA ILE A 56 -19.30 2.03 -20.01
C ILE A 56 -17.77 2.07 -20.06
N PHE A 57 -17.09 1.18 -19.35
CA PHE A 57 -15.64 1.07 -19.39
C PHE A 57 -15.15 0.75 -20.80
N ALA A 58 -15.73 -0.27 -21.45
CA ALA A 58 -15.32 -0.68 -22.78
C ALA A 58 -15.44 0.46 -23.79
N LEU A 59 -16.54 1.22 -23.77
CA LEU A 59 -16.74 2.37 -24.67
C LEU A 59 -15.70 3.47 -24.42
N HIS A 60 -15.53 3.91 -23.18
CA HIS A 60 -14.62 5.03 -22.87
C HIS A 60 -13.15 4.65 -23.06
N TRP A 61 -12.78 3.42 -22.69
CA TRP A 61 -11.41 2.94 -22.82
C TRP A 61 -11.03 2.65 -24.26
N THR A 62 -11.91 2.02 -25.06
CA THR A 62 -11.63 1.81 -26.49
C THR A 62 -11.52 3.14 -27.24
N TRP A 63 -12.34 4.13 -26.89
CA TRP A 63 -12.20 5.48 -27.43
C TRP A 63 -10.85 6.10 -27.07
N ALA A 64 -10.44 6.05 -25.80
CA ALA A 64 -9.16 6.60 -25.35
C ALA A 64 -7.96 5.91 -26.03
N GLN A 65 -8.04 4.60 -26.25
CA GLN A 65 -7.01 3.83 -26.96
C GLN A 65 -6.94 4.20 -28.45
N ARG A 66 -8.10 4.36 -29.11
CA ARG A 66 -8.14 4.78 -30.52
C ARG A 66 -7.62 6.20 -30.70
N ALA A 67 -8.04 7.13 -29.83
CA ALA A 67 -7.58 8.51 -29.85
C ALA A 67 -6.05 8.60 -29.70
N SER A 68 -5.49 7.88 -28.73
CA SER A 68 -4.04 7.78 -28.56
C SER A 68 -3.31 7.12 -29.73
N ALA A 69 -3.94 6.22 -30.47
CA ALA A 69 -3.31 5.58 -31.63
C ALA A 69 -3.35 6.47 -32.88
N SER A 70 -4.31 7.40 -32.97
CA SER A 70 -4.48 8.30 -34.11
C SER A 70 -3.81 9.66 -33.96
N ASP A 71 -3.52 10.09 -32.72
CA ASP A 71 -3.06 11.43 -32.40
C ASP A 71 -1.90 11.40 -31.38
N GLU A 72 -0.73 11.89 -31.78
CA GLU A 72 0.48 11.95 -30.95
C GLU A 72 0.29 12.87 -29.73
N GLU A 73 -0.55 13.91 -29.82
CA GLU A 73 -0.86 14.81 -28.70
C GLU A 73 -1.66 14.08 -27.60
N GLU A 74 -2.50 13.11 -28.00
CA GLU A 74 -3.23 12.24 -27.06
C GLU A 74 -2.33 11.12 -26.53
N HIS A 75 -1.37 10.65 -27.33
CA HIS A 75 -0.43 9.61 -26.94
C HIS A 75 0.56 10.05 -25.86
N THR A 76 1.12 11.24 -26.01
CA THR A 76 2.12 11.82 -25.09
C THR A 76 1.51 12.59 -23.92
N ALA A 77 0.17 12.62 -23.85
CA ALA A 77 -0.58 13.33 -22.83
C ALA A 77 -0.23 12.91 -21.39
N SER A 78 0.08 13.89 -20.52
CA SER A 78 0.29 13.63 -19.08
C SER A 78 -0.92 12.95 -18.40
N LEU A 79 -2.14 13.29 -18.81
CA LEU A 79 -3.37 12.64 -18.31
C LEU A 79 -3.41 11.13 -18.62
N ARG A 80 -2.85 10.69 -19.75
CA ARG A 80 -2.73 9.27 -20.07
C ARG A 80 -1.79 8.56 -19.09
N ALA A 81 -0.66 9.19 -18.79
CA ALA A 81 0.26 8.71 -17.76
C ALA A 81 -0.43 8.62 -16.39
N ILE A 82 -1.11 9.70 -15.96
CA ILE A 82 -1.81 9.75 -14.67
C ILE A 82 -2.83 8.62 -14.59
N PHE A 83 -3.61 8.40 -15.65
CA PHE A 83 -4.54 7.28 -15.72
C PHE A 83 -3.83 5.93 -15.60
N LEU A 84 -2.79 5.68 -16.40
CA LEU A 84 -2.11 4.39 -16.46
C LEU A 84 -1.37 4.06 -15.16
N TYR A 85 -0.61 5.00 -14.60
CA TYR A 85 0.05 4.77 -13.30
C TYR A 85 -0.95 4.74 -12.15
N GLY A 86 -2.01 5.55 -12.23
CA GLY A 86 -3.10 5.54 -11.26
C GLY A 86 -3.79 4.19 -11.20
N ILE A 87 -4.14 3.60 -12.34
CA ILE A 87 -4.83 2.30 -12.37
C ILE A 87 -3.91 1.16 -11.92
N LEU A 88 -2.60 1.27 -12.19
CA LEU A 88 -1.63 0.33 -11.63
C LEU A 88 -1.56 0.43 -10.10
N LEU A 89 -1.59 1.63 -9.50
CA LEU A 89 -1.70 1.76 -8.05
C LEU A 89 -3.02 1.17 -7.54
N ALA A 90 -4.14 1.53 -8.17
CA ALA A 90 -5.47 1.11 -7.76
C ALA A 90 -5.69 -0.41 -7.83
N THR A 91 -4.94 -1.12 -8.69
CA THR A 91 -4.99 -2.58 -8.81
C THR A 91 -3.91 -3.28 -7.99
N LEU A 92 -2.66 -2.81 -8.03
CA LEU A 92 -1.55 -3.48 -7.35
C LEU A 92 -1.56 -3.25 -5.82
N ILE A 93 -2.10 -2.13 -5.32
CA ILE A 93 -2.28 -1.94 -3.87
C ILE A 93 -3.23 -2.99 -3.29
N PRO A 94 -4.43 -3.24 -3.87
CA PRO A 94 -5.27 -4.37 -3.47
C PRO A 94 -4.56 -5.72 -3.57
N VAL A 95 -3.73 -5.97 -4.59
CA VAL A 95 -2.93 -7.21 -4.66
C VAL A 95 -2.04 -7.34 -3.42
N THR A 96 -1.31 -6.29 -3.05
CA THR A 96 -0.47 -6.28 -1.84
C THR A 96 -1.29 -6.46 -0.56
N GLN A 97 -2.43 -5.76 -0.43
CA GLN A 97 -3.29 -5.82 0.75
C GLN A 97 -3.92 -7.21 0.95
N ASN A 98 -4.36 -7.87 -0.13
CA ASN A 98 -4.91 -9.22 -0.04
C ASN A 98 -3.79 -10.27 0.17
N ALA A 99 -2.57 -10.03 -0.32
CA ALA A 99 -1.42 -10.87 0.00
C ALA A 99 -1.03 -10.76 1.48
N LEU A 100 -1.02 -9.54 2.04
CA LEU A 100 -0.89 -9.30 3.48
C LEU A 100 -1.95 -10.05 4.27
N ALA A 101 -3.23 -9.89 3.91
CA ALA A 101 -4.34 -10.56 4.57
C ALA A 101 -4.24 -12.10 4.54
N LEU A 102 -3.78 -12.67 3.43
CA LEU A 102 -3.56 -14.10 3.32
C LEU A 102 -2.44 -14.56 4.25
N LEU A 103 -1.30 -13.86 4.23
CA LEU A 103 -0.14 -14.20 5.05
C LEU A 103 -0.45 -14.04 6.54
N ASP A 104 -1.04 -12.91 6.91
CA ASP A 104 -1.28 -12.53 8.30
C ASP A 104 -2.22 -13.48 9.01
N ARG A 105 -3.37 -13.74 8.39
CA ARG A 105 -4.31 -14.73 8.88
C ARG A 105 -3.70 -16.13 8.94
N THR A 106 -2.83 -16.50 8.01
CA THR A 106 -2.16 -17.80 8.01
C THR A 106 -1.19 -17.92 9.18
N LEU A 107 -0.40 -16.90 9.44
CA LEU A 107 0.53 -16.84 10.58
C LEU A 107 -0.22 -16.88 11.91
N ILE A 108 -1.27 -16.06 12.07
CA ILE A 108 -2.14 -16.05 13.26
C ILE A 108 -2.76 -17.44 13.49
N SER A 109 -3.36 -18.04 12.46
CA SER A 109 -4.00 -19.37 12.56
C SER A 109 -2.96 -20.47 12.89
N SER A 110 -1.77 -20.39 12.31
CA SER A 110 -0.69 -21.38 12.56
C SER A 110 -0.18 -21.35 14.01
N ALA A 111 -0.34 -20.22 14.70
CA ALA A 111 -0.04 -20.07 16.11
C ALA A 111 -1.19 -20.48 17.05
N ALA A 112 -2.21 -21.16 16.52
CA ALA A 112 -3.44 -21.55 17.22
C ALA A 112 -4.19 -20.37 17.86
N LEU A 113 -4.11 -19.20 17.23
CA LEU A 113 -4.88 -18.01 17.59
C LEU A 113 -6.12 -17.90 16.70
N ASP A 114 -7.13 -17.18 17.19
CA ASP A 114 -8.33 -16.87 16.41
C ASP A 114 -7.94 -16.01 15.19
N PRO A 115 -8.30 -16.42 13.95
CA PRO A 115 -8.05 -15.66 12.72
C PRO A 115 -8.51 -14.20 12.78
N TYR A 116 -9.54 -13.88 13.57
CA TYR A 116 -10.04 -12.52 13.73
C TYR A 116 -9.02 -11.56 14.37
N ARG A 117 -7.95 -12.08 14.98
CA ARG A 117 -6.84 -11.29 15.53
C ARG A 117 -5.85 -10.81 14.48
N ALA A 118 -5.96 -11.29 13.24
CA ALA A 118 -5.19 -10.75 12.12
C ALA A 118 -5.68 -9.34 11.82
N VAL A 119 -4.76 -8.37 11.85
CA VAL A 119 -5.02 -6.97 11.49
C VAL A 119 -5.42 -6.90 10.02
N PHE A 120 -4.86 -7.77 9.19
CA PHE A 120 -5.18 -7.86 7.78
C PHE A 120 -6.04 -9.09 7.51
N GLY A 121 -7.27 -8.87 7.03
CA GLY A 121 -8.14 -9.94 6.54
C GLY A 121 -8.68 -10.91 7.59
N GLY A 122 -8.71 -10.54 8.88
CA GLY A 122 -9.23 -11.40 9.95
C GLY A 122 -10.70 -11.83 9.77
N SER A 123 -11.50 -11.06 9.03
CA SER A 123 -12.89 -11.38 8.67
C SER A 123 -13.05 -12.02 7.28
N GLN A 124 -11.96 -12.32 6.59
CA GLN A 124 -11.95 -12.79 5.20
C GLN A 124 -11.51 -14.25 5.09
N THR A 125 -11.93 -14.92 4.03
CA THR A 125 -11.50 -16.28 3.71
C THR A 125 -10.27 -16.30 2.80
N TRP A 126 -9.68 -17.50 2.59
CA TRP A 126 -8.60 -17.68 1.62
C TRP A 126 -9.11 -17.39 0.20
N ALA A 127 -10.32 -17.85 -0.12
CA ALA A 127 -10.96 -17.62 -1.40
C ALA A 127 -11.18 -16.12 -1.66
N ASP A 128 -11.66 -15.35 -0.68
CA ASP A 128 -11.90 -13.90 -0.82
C ASP A 128 -10.65 -13.15 -1.27
N ASN A 129 -9.52 -13.46 -0.63
CA ASN A 129 -8.24 -12.83 -0.89
C ASN A 129 -7.65 -13.28 -2.23
N LEU A 130 -7.68 -14.58 -2.54
CA LEU A 130 -7.16 -15.10 -3.81
C LEU A 130 -7.95 -14.59 -5.02
N ILE A 131 -9.27 -14.51 -4.92
CA ILE A 131 -10.13 -13.93 -5.97
C ILE A 131 -9.75 -12.46 -6.21
N ALA A 132 -9.61 -11.67 -5.13
CA ALA A 132 -9.25 -10.26 -5.25
C ALA A 132 -7.83 -10.08 -5.83
N ILE A 133 -6.86 -10.88 -5.40
CA ILE A 133 -5.50 -10.90 -5.98
C ILE A 133 -5.57 -11.21 -7.46
N LEU A 134 -6.25 -12.29 -7.85
CA LEU A 134 -6.34 -12.73 -9.24
C LEU A 134 -6.96 -11.64 -10.12
N MET A 135 -8.12 -11.12 -9.73
CA MET A 135 -8.84 -10.12 -10.54
C MET A 135 -8.05 -8.83 -10.71
N ASN A 136 -7.46 -8.31 -9.64
CA ASN A 136 -6.64 -7.11 -9.71
C ASN A 136 -5.33 -7.36 -10.48
N ALA A 137 -4.68 -8.52 -10.30
CA ALA A 137 -3.46 -8.86 -11.03
C ALA A 137 -3.70 -9.01 -12.53
N LEU A 138 -4.85 -9.56 -12.95
CA LEU A 138 -5.23 -9.65 -14.36
C LEU A 138 -5.44 -8.26 -14.97
N ALA A 139 -6.14 -7.36 -14.28
CA ALA A 139 -6.30 -5.98 -14.73
C ALA A 139 -4.96 -5.23 -14.77
N ALA A 140 -4.15 -5.35 -13.72
CA ALA A 140 -2.80 -4.78 -13.69
C ALA A 140 -1.95 -5.30 -14.86
N ALA A 141 -1.97 -6.60 -15.14
CA ALA A 141 -1.22 -7.19 -16.25
C ALA A 141 -1.64 -6.62 -17.61
N TYR A 142 -2.94 -6.35 -17.80
CA TYR A 142 -3.42 -5.66 -18.99
C TYR A 142 -2.85 -4.23 -19.10
N PHE A 143 -2.97 -3.42 -18.05
CA PHE A 143 -2.49 -2.03 -18.08
C PHE A 143 -0.95 -1.91 -18.11
N ILE A 144 -0.21 -2.85 -17.51
CA ILE A 144 1.25 -2.94 -17.66
C ILE A 144 1.61 -3.16 -19.12
N ARG A 145 0.90 -4.05 -19.84
CA ARG A 145 1.15 -4.27 -21.27
C ARG A 145 0.87 -3.02 -22.10
N VAL A 146 -0.20 -2.27 -21.76
CA VAL A 146 -0.50 -0.99 -22.43
C VAL A 146 0.61 0.03 -22.16
N LEU A 147 0.98 0.25 -20.90
CA LEU A 147 2.02 1.21 -20.52
C LEU A 147 3.38 0.88 -21.15
N ARG A 148 3.76 -0.40 -21.20
CA ARG A 148 5.00 -0.84 -21.85
C ARG A 148 4.99 -0.60 -23.36
N ARG A 149 3.83 -0.76 -24.01
CA ARG A 149 3.68 -0.43 -25.45
C ARG A 149 3.84 1.05 -25.67
N ASP A 150 3.22 1.88 -24.82
CA ASP A 150 3.37 3.33 -24.92
C ASP A 150 4.83 3.75 -24.75
N TRP A 151 5.54 3.24 -23.74
CA TRP A 151 6.98 3.55 -23.57
C TRP A 151 7.84 3.19 -24.78
N ALA A 152 7.47 2.17 -25.56
CA ALA A 152 8.23 1.78 -26.75
C ALA A 152 8.00 2.74 -27.94
N THR A 153 6.95 3.55 -27.90
CA THR A 153 6.55 4.45 -28.99
C THR A 153 6.61 5.93 -28.63
N LEU A 154 6.87 6.28 -27.36
CA LEU A 154 7.04 7.67 -26.93
C LEU A 154 8.23 8.34 -27.65
N SER A 155 7.97 9.52 -28.18
CA SER A 155 8.92 10.33 -28.96
C SER A 155 9.97 11.06 -28.11
N ASP A 156 9.63 11.46 -26.88
CA ASP A 156 10.50 12.12 -25.91
C ASP A 156 10.61 11.28 -24.62
N THR A 157 11.81 11.11 -24.09
CA THR A 157 12.10 10.39 -22.85
C THR A 157 11.52 11.08 -21.60
N GLU A 158 11.30 12.40 -21.66
CA GLU A 158 10.65 13.16 -20.59
C GLU A 158 9.13 12.97 -20.56
N ASN A 159 8.53 12.42 -21.62
CA ASN A 159 7.12 12.04 -21.58
C ASN A 159 6.89 11.05 -20.44
N PHE A 160 5.92 11.40 -19.59
CA PHE A 160 5.51 10.67 -18.39
C PHE A 160 6.52 10.65 -17.24
N ALA A 161 7.68 11.32 -17.36
CA ALA A 161 8.76 11.21 -16.40
C ALA A 161 8.32 11.58 -14.97
N ASP A 162 7.63 12.71 -14.80
CA ASP A 162 7.15 13.14 -13.47
C ASP A 162 6.14 12.17 -12.86
N VAL A 163 5.20 11.67 -13.65
CA VAL A 163 4.20 10.70 -13.16
C VAL A 163 4.87 9.36 -12.82
N ARG A 164 5.87 8.94 -13.60
CA ARG A 164 6.69 7.76 -13.34
C ARG A 164 7.53 7.91 -12.07
N ARG A 165 8.11 9.09 -11.84
CA ARG A 165 8.83 9.43 -10.59
C ARG A 165 7.86 9.36 -9.40
N LEU A 166 6.70 10.01 -9.51
CA LEU A 166 5.66 9.98 -8.48
C LEU A 166 5.19 8.56 -8.15
N TYR A 167 4.91 7.75 -9.17
CA TYR A 167 4.54 6.35 -8.99
C TYR A 167 5.59 5.55 -8.19
N ARG A 168 6.88 5.70 -8.52
CA ARG A 168 7.98 5.03 -7.80
C ARG A 168 8.07 5.49 -6.35
N TYR A 169 7.95 6.79 -6.10
CA TYR A 169 8.01 7.32 -4.73
C TYR A 169 6.78 6.96 -3.89
N LEU A 170 5.58 6.86 -4.50
CA LEU A 170 4.39 6.36 -3.81
C LEU A 170 4.58 4.90 -3.36
N TRP A 171 5.14 4.04 -4.21
CA TRP A 171 5.49 2.67 -3.83
C TRP A 171 6.56 2.61 -2.75
N LEU A 172 7.61 3.45 -2.85
CA LEU A 172 8.64 3.56 -1.83
C LEU A 172 8.03 3.92 -0.47
N LEU A 173 7.23 4.98 -0.40
CA LEU A 173 6.63 5.45 0.84
C LEU A 173 5.65 4.42 1.43
N TYR A 174 4.77 3.88 0.59
CA TYR A 174 3.78 2.88 1.00
C TYR A 174 4.45 1.63 1.59
N SER A 175 5.49 1.11 0.92
CA SER A 175 6.20 -0.08 1.40
C SER A 175 7.12 0.19 2.59
N LEU A 176 7.76 1.36 2.64
CA LEU A 176 8.55 1.77 3.79
C LEU A 176 7.67 1.89 5.05
N LEU A 177 6.45 2.42 4.94
CA LEU A 177 5.51 2.47 6.06
C LEU A 177 5.19 1.06 6.59
N MET A 178 4.95 0.09 5.71
CA MET A 178 4.76 -1.31 6.14
C MET A 178 5.99 -1.84 6.88
N VAL A 179 7.20 -1.55 6.41
CA VAL A 179 8.44 -1.93 7.10
C VAL A 179 8.57 -1.27 8.46
N ILE A 180 8.30 0.03 8.56
CA ILE A 180 8.35 0.79 9.82
C ILE A 180 7.35 0.22 10.83
N PHE A 181 6.08 0.04 10.45
CA PHE A 181 5.06 -0.50 11.35
C PHE A 181 5.33 -1.95 11.73
N GLY A 182 5.84 -2.77 10.80
CA GLY A 182 6.23 -4.15 11.08
C GLY A 182 7.37 -4.23 12.09
N ALA A 183 8.43 -3.44 11.88
CA ALA A 183 9.57 -3.36 12.80
C ALA A 183 9.16 -2.81 14.17
N GLN A 184 8.32 -1.76 14.19
CA GLN A 184 7.79 -1.17 15.43
C GLN A 184 6.99 -2.19 16.24
N GLN A 185 6.13 -2.99 15.61
CA GLN A 185 5.39 -4.05 16.30
C GLN A 185 6.33 -5.12 16.87
N ILE A 186 7.29 -5.63 16.08
CA ILE A 186 8.23 -6.63 16.59
C ILE A 186 9.05 -6.08 17.77
N LEU A 187 9.55 -4.85 17.67
CA LEU A 187 10.28 -4.23 18.78
C LEU A 187 9.40 -4.05 20.02
N ARG A 188 8.15 -3.62 19.83
CA ARG A 188 7.20 -3.49 20.94
C ARG A 188 6.93 -4.83 21.61
N PHE A 189 6.84 -5.92 20.85
CA PHE A 189 6.75 -7.26 21.39
C PHE A 189 8.00 -7.66 22.19
N LEU A 190 9.19 -7.45 21.63
CA LEU A 190 10.46 -7.83 22.26
C LEU A 190 10.78 -7.04 23.53
N LEU A 191 10.38 -5.77 23.57
CA LEU A 191 10.63 -4.85 24.70
C LEU A 191 9.50 -4.91 25.74
N TYR A 192 8.45 -5.70 25.51
CA TYR A 192 7.35 -5.87 26.45
C TYR A 192 7.74 -6.86 27.55
N ILE A 193 7.76 -6.40 28.80
CA ILE A 193 7.91 -7.25 29.98
C ILE A 193 6.52 -7.50 30.57
N PRO A 194 5.98 -8.74 30.48
CA PRO A 194 4.70 -9.05 31.09
C PRO A 194 4.82 -9.01 32.62
N ALA A 195 3.84 -8.38 33.29
CA ALA A 195 3.75 -8.42 34.74
C ALA A 195 3.26 -9.79 35.26
N ASP A 196 2.35 -10.48 34.53
CA ASP A 196 1.77 -11.74 35.03
C ASP A 196 1.41 -12.82 33.98
N THR A 197 1.41 -12.54 32.66
CA THR A 197 1.15 -13.59 31.65
C THR A 197 1.78 -13.26 30.28
N LEU A 198 2.52 -14.21 29.69
CA LEU A 198 2.76 -14.25 28.24
C LEU A 198 1.45 -14.64 27.54
N GLY A 199 0.49 -13.71 27.54
CA GLY A 199 -0.85 -13.91 27.00
C GLY A 199 -0.88 -13.99 25.48
N GLN A 200 -1.98 -14.51 24.95
CA GLN A 200 -2.27 -14.58 23.51
C GLN A 200 -2.14 -13.22 22.79
N ASN A 201 -2.34 -12.10 23.53
CA ASN A 201 -2.30 -10.72 23.04
C ASN A 201 -0.88 -10.16 22.78
N SER A 202 0.18 -10.90 23.13
CA SER A 202 1.55 -10.53 22.73
C SER A 202 1.94 -11.23 21.43
N ARG A 203 1.40 -12.42 21.16
CA ARG A 203 1.76 -13.25 20.01
C ARG A 203 1.16 -12.72 18.71
N ASP A 204 -0.09 -12.26 18.75
CA ASP A 204 -0.73 -11.60 17.61
C ASP A 204 0.04 -10.35 17.17
N LEU A 205 0.47 -9.50 18.10
CA LEU A 205 1.26 -8.31 17.78
C LEU A 205 2.57 -8.64 17.04
N PHE A 206 3.28 -9.68 17.49
CA PHE A 206 4.47 -10.17 16.78
C PHE A 206 4.13 -10.68 15.38
N LEU A 207 3.09 -11.51 15.24
CA LEU A 207 2.73 -12.13 13.96
C LEU A 207 2.22 -11.08 12.95
N ASN A 208 1.40 -10.12 13.40
CA ASN A 208 0.98 -8.98 12.59
C ASN A 208 2.18 -8.15 12.09
N GLY A 209 3.14 -7.89 12.98
CA GLY A 209 4.40 -7.21 12.62
C GLY A 209 5.24 -8.00 11.62
N LEU A 210 5.31 -9.32 11.79
CA LEU A 210 6.02 -10.22 10.89
C LEU A 210 5.38 -10.25 9.50
N SER A 211 4.05 -10.29 9.40
CA SER A 211 3.31 -10.22 8.13
C SER A 211 3.65 -8.96 7.34
N LEU A 212 3.65 -7.80 8.03
CA LEU A 212 4.03 -6.52 7.45
C LEU A 212 5.47 -6.51 6.91
N LEU A 213 6.42 -7.10 7.64
CA LEU A 213 7.81 -7.18 7.17
C LEU A 213 7.97 -8.13 5.99
N LEU A 214 7.36 -9.31 6.04
CA LEU A 214 7.49 -10.33 5.00
C LEU A 214 6.93 -9.88 3.65
N VAL A 215 5.89 -9.03 3.64
CA VAL A 215 5.37 -8.45 2.39
C VAL A 215 5.99 -7.08 2.09
N GLY A 216 6.13 -6.22 3.09
CA GLY A 216 6.59 -4.84 2.92
C GLY A 216 8.06 -4.74 2.56
N ALA A 217 8.94 -5.52 3.19
CA ALA A 217 10.39 -5.41 2.98
C ALA A 217 10.84 -5.77 1.56
N PRO A 218 10.34 -6.84 0.91
CA PRO A 218 10.64 -7.09 -0.50
C PRO A 218 10.18 -5.96 -1.42
N ILE A 219 8.96 -5.44 -1.23
CA ILE A 219 8.42 -4.35 -2.05
C ILE A 219 9.25 -3.08 -1.85
N TRP A 220 9.61 -2.75 -0.61
CA TRP A 220 10.48 -1.62 -0.28
C TRP A 220 11.84 -1.76 -0.95
N TYR A 221 12.49 -2.92 -0.83
CA TYR A 221 13.79 -3.16 -1.43
C TYR A 221 13.77 -2.93 -2.95
N PHE A 222 12.81 -3.52 -3.66
CA PHE A 222 12.71 -3.34 -5.12
C PHE A 222 12.31 -1.92 -5.50
N SER A 223 11.40 -1.28 -4.75
CA SER A 223 10.99 0.11 -5.02
C SER A 223 12.13 1.08 -4.81
N TRP A 224 12.89 0.91 -3.72
CA TRP A 224 14.06 1.71 -3.41
C TRP A 224 15.18 1.47 -4.41
N LYS A 225 15.49 0.21 -4.72
CA LYS A 225 16.45 -0.13 -5.78
C LYS A 225 16.09 0.54 -7.11
N THR A 226 14.82 0.49 -7.51
CA THR A 226 14.36 1.15 -8.75
C THR A 226 14.54 2.67 -8.70
N CYS A 227 14.38 3.30 -7.54
CA CYS A 227 14.67 4.73 -7.37
C CYS A 227 16.18 5.02 -7.46
N GLN A 228 17.01 4.17 -6.86
CA GLN A 228 18.47 4.32 -6.87
C GLN A 228 19.08 4.08 -8.25
N ASP A 229 18.63 3.03 -8.95
CA ASP A 229 19.07 2.72 -10.31
C ASP A 229 18.72 3.87 -11.29
N ALA A 230 17.63 4.60 -11.03
CA ALA A 230 17.25 5.75 -11.83
C ALA A 230 18.17 6.96 -11.68
N LEU A 231 18.93 7.04 -10.58
CA LEU A 231 19.87 8.15 -10.35
C LEU A 231 21.05 8.16 -11.32
N LEU A 232 21.17 7.19 -12.23
CA LEU A 232 22.09 7.26 -13.36
C LEU A 232 21.73 8.43 -14.30
N GLN A 233 20.46 8.79 -14.41
CA GLN A 233 19.97 9.92 -15.20
C GLN A 233 20.08 11.22 -14.40
N LYS A 234 20.54 12.30 -15.05
CA LYS A 234 20.74 13.60 -14.38
C LYS A 234 19.43 14.19 -13.87
N ASP A 235 18.38 14.14 -14.68
CA ASP A 235 17.08 14.73 -14.35
C ASP A 235 16.39 14.03 -13.16
N GLU A 236 16.68 12.75 -12.96
CA GLU A 236 16.23 11.98 -11.79
C GLU A 236 16.99 12.39 -10.51
N ARG A 237 18.29 12.72 -10.62
CA ARG A 237 19.09 13.22 -9.49
C ARG A 237 18.65 14.61 -9.05
N ASP A 238 18.40 15.48 -10.01
CA ASP A 238 18.08 16.91 -9.80
C ASP A 238 16.57 17.14 -9.57
N SER A 239 15.78 16.06 -9.50
CA SER A 239 14.33 16.11 -9.32
C SER A 239 13.92 16.73 -7.96
N LEU A 240 13.08 17.76 -8.01
CA LEU A 240 12.46 18.37 -6.82
C LEU A 240 11.56 17.39 -6.07
N LEU A 241 10.95 16.44 -6.77
CA LEU A 241 10.11 15.42 -6.13
C LEU A 241 10.96 14.50 -5.25
N ARG A 242 12.14 14.09 -5.75
CA ARG A 242 13.11 13.32 -4.96
C ARG A 242 13.51 14.10 -3.71
N LEU A 243 13.88 15.37 -3.89
CA LEU A 243 14.26 16.25 -2.79
C LEU A 243 13.15 16.35 -1.75
N GLY A 244 11.91 16.60 -2.19
CA GLY A 244 10.74 16.69 -1.31
C GLY A 244 10.47 15.40 -0.53
N VAL A 245 10.62 14.23 -1.16
CA VAL A 245 10.45 12.93 -0.48
C VAL A 245 11.57 12.69 0.55
N LEU A 246 12.82 13.01 0.23
CA LEU A 246 13.92 12.88 1.19
C LEU A 246 13.75 13.82 2.38
N TYR A 247 13.34 15.06 2.15
CA TYR A 247 12.98 15.99 3.23
C TYR A 247 11.82 15.46 4.09
N LEU A 248 10.78 14.91 3.46
CA LEU A 248 9.65 14.33 4.20
C LEU A 248 10.13 13.19 5.12
N LEU A 249 10.98 12.29 4.60
CA LEU A 249 11.51 11.16 5.37
C LEU A 249 12.44 11.62 6.50
N ALA A 250 13.35 12.56 6.22
CA ALA A 250 14.26 13.12 7.20
C ALA A 250 13.50 13.86 8.31
N LEU A 251 12.55 14.73 7.95
CA LEU A 251 11.75 15.48 8.91
C LEU A 251 10.86 14.57 9.76
N ALA A 252 10.19 13.59 9.15
CA ALA A 252 9.38 12.63 9.88
C ALA A 252 10.23 11.82 10.88
N GLY A 253 11.43 11.40 10.45
CA GLY A 253 12.39 10.71 11.30
C GLY A 253 12.89 11.56 12.46
N VAL A 254 13.41 12.77 12.19
CA VAL A 254 13.85 13.73 13.22
C VAL A 254 12.74 14.05 14.21
N ALA A 255 11.55 14.42 13.72
CA ALA A 255 10.42 14.81 14.56
C ALA A 255 10.02 13.66 15.50
N THR A 256 10.02 12.43 15.00
CA THR A 256 9.72 11.25 15.81
C THR A 256 10.80 10.99 16.85
N VAL A 257 12.08 11.03 16.48
CA VAL A 257 13.20 10.81 17.41
C VAL A 257 13.18 11.87 18.53
N LEU A 258 12.95 13.14 18.20
CA LEU A 258 12.81 14.20 19.18
C LEU A 258 11.59 14.00 20.08
N SER A 259 10.42 13.68 19.51
CA SER A 259 9.18 13.45 20.26
C SER A 259 9.34 12.28 21.23
N THR A 260 9.90 11.16 20.77
CA THR A 260 10.10 9.95 21.59
C THR A 260 11.18 10.15 22.65
N SER A 261 12.24 10.90 22.36
CA SER A 261 13.23 11.32 23.36
C SER A 261 12.61 12.20 24.45
N GLY A 262 11.73 13.11 24.06
CA GLY A 262 10.92 13.91 24.99
C GLY A 262 10.03 13.04 25.86
N SER A 263 9.33 12.05 25.29
CA SER A 263 8.52 11.09 26.05
C SER A 263 9.35 10.27 27.04
N VAL A 264 10.52 9.77 26.63
CA VAL A 264 11.43 9.02 27.53
C VAL A 264 11.91 9.91 28.67
N THR A 265 12.26 11.17 28.37
CA THR A 265 12.68 12.15 29.38
C THR A 265 11.54 12.45 30.36
N ASP A 266 10.31 12.65 29.89
CA ASP A 266 9.13 12.85 30.74
C ASP A 266 8.89 11.66 31.67
N ILE A 267 8.95 10.42 31.15
CA ILE A 267 8.82 9.19 31.95
C ILE A 267 9.89 9.13 33.04
N PHE A 268 11.15 9.44 32.70
CA PHE A 268 12.25 9.44 33.66
C PHE A 268 12.08 10.52 34.73
N LEU A 269 11.70 11.74 34.34
CA LEU A 269 11.49 12.85 35.27
C LEU A 269 10.34 12.57 36.23
N ARG A 270 9.20 12.05 35.75
CA ARG A 270 8.08 11.64 36.60
C ARG A 270 8.49 10.63 37.65
N TRP A 271 9.25 9.61 37.24
CA TRP A 271 9.78 8.60 38.15
C TRP A 271 10.72 9.23 39.19
N ALA A 272 11.67 10.06 38.74
CA ALA A 272 12.63 10.73 39.62
C ALA A 272 11.98 11.73 40.60
N LEU A 273 10.86 12.34 40.21
CA LEU A 273 10.07 13.26 41.04
C LEU A 273 9.10 12.55 42.00
N GLY A 274 9.06 11.21 41.99
CA GLY A 274 8.31 10.41 42.95
C GLY A 274 6.94 9.94 42.49
N GLU A 275 6.61 10.01 41.19
CA GLU A 275 5.44 9.33 40.64
C GLU A 275 5.61 7.81 40.84
N PHE A 276 4.65 7.17 41.51
CA PHE A 276 4.69 5.72 41.72
C PHE A 276 4.53 5.01 40.39
N MET A 277 5.61 4.36 39.93
CA MET A 277 5.62 3.48 38.76
C MET A 277 6.28 2.16 39.15
N THR A 278 5.63 1.06 38.77
CA THR A 278 6.25 -0.26 38.89
C THR A 278 7.39 -0.40 37.87
N ALA A 279 8.37 -1.28 38.14
CA ALA A 279 9.47 -1.51 37.21
C ALA A 279 8.99 -2.01 35.83
N SER A 280 7.95 -2.86 35.80
CA SER A 280 7.34 -3.34 34.56
C SER A 280 6.65 -2.23 33.79
N GLU A 281 5.95 -1.33 34.47
CA GLU A 281 5.32 -0.17 33.84
C GLU A 281 6.35 0.81 33.26
N PHE A 282 7.41 1.10 34.01
CA PHE A 282 8.51 1.95 33.53
C PHE A 282 9.12 1.38 32.25
N VAL A 283 9.50 0.09 32.27
CA VAL A 283 10.11 -0.57 31.10
C VAL A 283 9.13 -0.63 29.93
N SER A 284 7.85 -0.90 30.17
CA SER A 284 6.83 -0.94 29.12
C SER A 284 6.65 0.42 28.42
N ARG A 285 6.61 1.52 29.20
CA ARG A 285 6.48 2.89 28.65
C ARG A 285 7.72 3.28 27.84
N VAL A 286 8.92 3.04 28.39
CA VAL A 286 10.19 3.32 27.69
C VAL A 286 10.34 2.44 26.45
N GLY A 287 10.06 1.15 26.57
CA GLY A 287 10.09 0.19 25.46
C GLY A 287 9.11 0.57 24.34
N GLY A 288 7.93 1.07 24.70
CA GLY A 288 6.97 1.64 23.76
C GLY A 288 7.56 2.81 22.94
N ALA A 289 8.18 3.78 23.61
CA ALA A 289 8.82 4.91 22.94
C ALA A 289 10.00 4.46 22.04
N ILE A 290 10.85 3.56 22.53
CA ILE A 290 11.99 3.01 21.78
C ILE A 290 11.51 2.24 20.53
N SER A 291 10.41 1.49 20.64
CA SER A 291 9.86 0.72 19.50
C SER A 291 9.50 1.60 18.30
N ILE A 292 9.13 2.87 18.55
CA ILE A 292 8.82 3.85 17.51
C ILE A 292 10.09 4.60 17.09
N ALA A 293 10.92 4.99 18.07
CA ALA A 293 12.14 5.76 17.84
C ALA A 293 13.14 5.02 16.96
N LEU A 294 13.31 3.70 17.16
CA LEU A 294 14.37 2.95 16.49
C LEU A 294 14.13 2.81 14.98
N PRO A 295 12.96 2.35 14.46
CA PRO A 295 12.73 2.28 13.02
C PRO A 295 12.81 3.64 12.34
N LEU A 296 12.20 4.68 12.93
CA LEU A 296 12.22 6.02 12.34
C LEU A 296 13.56 6.76 12.50
N GLY A 297 14.34 6.42 13.53
CA GLY A 297 15.73 6.86 13.67
C GLY A 297 16.63 6.25 12.60
N ILE A 298 16.42 4.98 12.23
CA ILE A 298 17.12 4.35 11.10
C ILE A 298 16.72 5.02 9.77
N VAL A 299 15.43 5.31 9.58
CA VAL A 299 14.95 6.05 8.39
C VAL A 299 15.62 7.41 8.31
N TRP A 300 15.70 8.16 9.42
CA TRP A 300 16.42 9.42 9.44
C TRP A 300 17.89 9.25 9.11
N ALA A 301 18.59 8.32 9.76
CA ALA A 301 20.02 8.09 9.53
C ALA A 301 20.35 7.66 8.09
N TYR A 302 19.41 7.03 7.39
CA TYR A 302 19.62 6.56 6.03
C TYR A 302 19.18 7.55 4.94
N TYR A 303 18.09 8.28 5.16
CA TYR A 303 17.49 9.18 4.15
C TYR A 303 17.75 10.67 4.40
N GLY A 304 18.13 11.07 5.62
CA GLY A 304 18.46 12.45 5.99
C GLY A 304 19.96 12.74 5.89
#